data_AF-A0A0A9XKG9-F1
#
_entry.id   AF-A0A0A9XKG9-F1
#
_cell.length_a   1.000
_cell.length_b   1.000
_cell.length_c   1.000
_cell.angle_alpha   90.00
_cell.angle_beta   90.00
_cell.angle_gamma   90.00
#
_symmetry.space_group_name_H-M   'P 1'
#
loop_
_entity.id
_entity.type
_entity.pdbx_description
1 polymer ?
#
loop_
_entity_poly.entity_id
_entity_poly.type
_entity_poly.pdbx_seq_one_letter_code
_entity_poly.pdbx_strand_id
1 'polypeptide(L)'
;MAESRKRAPKVIVNPLDRVFISKMPTREEATYFAQSDSDSPPYMKAPAKAEPKKTPYDLPDDGADVPLLNGVVSEGFSYNPPGITDFCKEPQSVTDHLAWKKLVAATTMCLIFMVIELVGGYVAGSLAVMTDAAHLLSDCVGFLVGLFAVWISGQPPNNRFTFGYHRAEVLGALLSISVIWILTGIFIYLAVERLVKDDFEIHADAMLIVSAIGIVINMIMGSVLHGGGHSHSRDGRPTARGTGADNINVKAAVIHVLGDLIQSTGVFISALIIKLYPSTKIIDPWCTFFCCLVVMISTVPVLRQSVWVLLESFPPDMDYRLLYMSLSRLEGVQDVHSLHVWALT
;
A
#
# COMPACT_ATOMS: atom_id res chain seq x y z
N MET A 1 -36.11 63.12 13.21
CA MET A 1 -37.09 62.01 13.15
C MET A 1 -37.24 61.65 11.68
N ALA A 2 -36.48 60.67 11.15
CA ALA A 2 -36.76 59.23 11.19
C ALA A 2 -38.11 58.93 10.47
N GLU A 3 -38.24 58.09 9.45
CA GLU A 3 -37.46 56.89 9.11
C GLU A 3 -37.71 56.50 7.63
N SER A 4 -36.65 56.04 6.97
CA SER A 4 -36.59 55.72 5.53
C SER A 4 -36.77 54.22 5.30
N ARG A 5 -37.59 53.87 4.29
CA ARG A 5 -37.79 52.50 3.78
C ARG A 5 -36.45 51.83 3.47
N LYS A 6 -36.16 50.67 4.08
CA LYS A 6 -35.15 49.71 3.61
C LYS A 6 -35.76 48.31 3.49
N ARG A 7 -35.54 47.69 2.32
CA ARG A 7 -35.85 46.28 2.01
C ARG A 7 -35.02 45.36 2.92
N ALA A 8 -35.63 44.28 3.42
CA ALA A 8 -34.93 43.17 4.04
C ALA A 8 -34.84 41.97 3.06
N PRO A 9 -33.69 41.26 2.98
CA PRO A 9 -33.49 40.12 2.10
C PRO A 9 -33.98 38.79 2.70
N LYS A 10 -34.28 37.87 1.78
CA LYS A 10 -34.75 36.49 1.94
C LYS A 10 -33.73 35.64 2.71
N VAL A 11 -34.12 35.03 3.82
CA VAL A 11 -33.31 34.02 4.53
C VAL A 11 -33.63 32.65 3.93
N ILE A 12 -32.66 32.08 3.21
CA ILE A 12 -32.66 30.68 2.79
C ILE A 12 -32.15 29.88 3.99
N VAL A 13 -33.00 29.04 4.57
CA VAL A 13 -32.61 28.11 5.64
C VAL A 13 -32.03 26.87 4.96
N ASN A 14 -30.75 26.62 5.21
CA ASN A 14 -30.01 25.44 4.76
C ASN A 14 -29.91 24.47 5.96
N PRO A 15 -30.44 23.25 5.92
CA PRO A 15 -30.23 22.27 6.98
C PRO A 15 -29.10 21.31 6.57
N LEU A 16 -27.86 21.72 6.77
CA LEU A 16 -26.77 20.79 7.05
C LEU A 16 -26.70 20.65 8.57
N ASP A 17 -27.33 19.61 9.10
CA ASP A 17 -26.81 18.99 10.30
C ASP A 17 -27.37 17.57 10.49
N ARG A 18 -26.44 16.63 10.53
CA ARG A 18 -26.49 15.34 11.24
C ARG A 18 -27.52 14.32 10.76
N VAL A 19 -27.00 13.32 10.05
CA VAL A 19 -27.49 11.94 10.22
C VAL A 19 -26.29 10.98 10.20
N PHE A 20 -25.75 10.71 11.39
CA PHE A 20 -25.13 9.42 11.72
C PHE A 20 -26.30 8.46 12.01
N ILE A 21 -26.42 7.34 11.28
CA ILE A 21 -27.31 6.24 11.69
C ILE A 21 -26.50 4.95 11.81
N SER A 22 -26.31 4.55 13.06
CA SER A 22 -26.49 3.17 13.50
C SER A 22 -26.76 3.19 15.01
N LYS A 23 -28.02 3.42 15.38
CA LYS A 23 -28.54 3.04 16.69
C LYS A 23 -29.86 2.30 16.46
N MET A 24 -29.89 1.01 16.75
CA MET A 24 -31.13 0.24 16.80
C MET A 24 -32.03 0.78 17.93
N PRO A 25 -33.37 0.76 17.78
CA PRO A 25 -34.27 1.23 18.81
C PRO A 25 -34.40 0.20 19.94
N THR A 26 -34.51 0.69 21.17
CA THR A 26 -34.85 -0.11 22.36
C THR A 26 -36.34 -0.47 22.37
N ARG A 27 -36.65 -1.59 23.03
CA ARG A 27 -37.91 -2.37 22.99
C ARG A 27 -39.19 -1.66 23.50
N GLU A 28 -39.18 -0.35 23.76
CA GLU A 28 -40.32 0.39 24.34
C GLU A 28 -41.06 1.33 23.35
N GLU A 29 -40.52 1.58 22.14
CA GLU A 29 -41.15 2.50 21.16
C GLU A 29 -42.08 1.81 20.13
N ALA A 30 -42.13 0.47 20.08
CA ALA A 30 -42.91 -0.28 19.10
C ALA A 30 -44.44 -0.31 19.38
N THR A 31 -44.88 0.17 20.55
CA THR A 31 -46.28 0.09 20.99
C THR A 31 -47.16 1.30 20.63
N TYR A 32 -46.58 2.37 20.09
CA TYR A 32 -47.33 3.63 19.83
C TYR A 32 -47.87 3.79 18.40
N PHE A 33 -47.46 2.95 17.44
CA PHE A 33 -47.87 3.08 16.04
C PHE A 33 -49.03 2.18 15.58
N ALA A 34 -49.57 1.34 16.47
CA ALA A 34 -50.61 0.37 16.11
C ALA A 34 -52.07 0.88 16.24
N GLN A 35 -52.30 2.18 16.47
CA GLN A 35 -53.59 2.65 17.01
C GLN A 35 -54.26 3.83 16.30
N SER A 36 -53.89 4.15 15.06
CA SER A 36 -54.67 5.08 14.24
C SER A 36 -54.75 4.60 12.80
N ASP A 37 -55.83 3.91 12.46
CA ASP A 37 -56.52 4.06 11.16
C ASP A 37 -57.81 3.23 11.21
N SER A 38 -58.84 3.84 11.77
CA SER A 38 -60.24 3.43 11.68
C SER A 38 -61.03 4.60 11.08
N ASP A 39 -61.31 4.58 9.77
CA ASP A 39 -62.55 5.09 9.15
C ASP A 39 -62.56 4.88 7.62
N SER A 40 -63.72 4.49 7.10
CA SER A 40 -64.02 3.76 5.83
C SER A 40 -64.57 4.68 4.69
N PRO A 41 -65.30 4.26 3.61
CA PRO A 41 -65.33 3.13 2.62
C PRO A 41 -65.61 3.68 1.15
N PRO A 42 -66.34 3.03 0.21
CA PRO A 42 -66.52 1.62 -0.23
C PRO A 42 -65.80 1.38 -1.60
N TYR A 43 -65.56 0.19 -2.17
CA TYR A 43 -66.45 -0.68 -2.98
C TYR A 43 -65.77 -2.06 -3.19
N MET A 44 -66.60 -3.06 -3.49
CA MET A 44 -66.29 -4.45 -3.88
C MET A 44 -66.08 -5.49 -2.75
N LYS A 45 -67.18 -6.18 -2.44
CA LYS A 45 -67.25 -7.43 -1.67
C LYS A 45 -66.52 -8.55 -2.41
N ALA A 46 -65.72 -9.33 -1.67
CA ALA A 46 -65.16 -10.61 -2.09
C ALA A 46 -66.23 -11.72 -2.14
N PRO A 47 -66.16 -12.67 -3.10
CA PRO A 47 -66.89 -13.93 -3.01
C PRO A 47 -66.11 -14.99 -2.22
N ALA A 48 -66.87 -15.95 -1.70
CA ALA A 48 -66.48 -16.97 -0.74
C ALA A 48 -65.56 -18.09 -1.30
N LYS A 49 -64.80 -18.68 -0.37
CA LYS A 49 -64.19 -20.03 -0.34
C LYS A 49 -64.06 -20.81 -1.65
N ALA A 50 -62.81 -21.06 -2.06
CA ALA A 50 -62.44 -22.19 -2.91
C ALA A 50 -61.25 -22.95 -2.28
N GLU A 51 -61.34 -24.28 -2.29
CA GLU A 51 -60.40 -25.24 -1.71
C GLU A 51 -59.00 -25.20 -2.40
N PRO A 52 -57.92 -25.56 -1.69
CA PRO A 52 -56.58 -25.53 -2.26
C PRO A 52 -56.33 -26.70 -3.22
N LYS A 53 -55.98 -26.38 -4.48
CA LYS A 53 -55.43 -27.33 -5.47
C LYS A 53 -54.00 -27.71 -5.10
N LYS A 54 -53.72 -29.02 -5.07
CA LYS A 54 -52.39 -29.62 -4.88
C LYS A 54 -51.43 -29.28 -6.03
N THR A 55 -50.19 -28.92 -5.70
CA THR A 55 -49.06 -28.79 -6.62
C THR A 55 -48.28 -30.12 -6.72
N PRO A 56 -47.71 -30.48 -7.88
CA PRO A 56 -47.22 -31.83 -8.12
C PRO A 56 -45.72 -31.98 -7.82
N TYR A 57 -45.30 -32.01 -6.55
CA TYR A 57 -44.03 -32.62 -6.09
C TYR A 57 -44.08 -32.85 -4.57
N ASP A 58 -44.96 -33.76 -4.13
CA ASP A 58 -44.89 -34.36 -2.79
C ASP A 58 -44.13 -35.69 -2.92
N LEU A 59 -43.00 -35.85 -2.24
CA LEU A 59 -42.33 -37.14 -2.03
C LEU A 59 -42.67 -37.66 -0.63
N PRO A 60 -42.84 -38.98 -0.44
CA PRO A 60 -43.32 -39.55 0.81
C PRO A 60 -42.24 -39.53 1.90
N ASP A 61 -42.70 -39.33 3.13
CA ASP A 61 -41.94 -39.40 4.39
C ASP A 61 -41.82 -40.87 4.81
N ASP A 62 -40.74 -41.51 4.37
CA ASP A 62 -40.40 -42.87 4.78
C ASP A 62 -39.19 -42.79 5.71
N GLY A 63 -39.45 -42.87 7.02
CA GLY A 63 -38.40 -42.97 8.02
C GLY A 63 -37.53 -44.21 7.79
N ALA A 64 -36.26 -43.98 7.43
CA ALA A 64 -35.21 -44.97 7.47
C ALA A 64 -33.88 -44.28 7.83
N ASP A 65 -33.26 -44.76 8.91
CA ASP A 65 -32.02 -44.30 9.50
C ASP A 65 -30.87 -44.26 8.47
N VAL A 66 -30.20 -43.11 8.34
CA VAL A 66 -29.05 -42.93 7.43
C VAL A 66 -27.75 -43.25 8.19
N PRO A 67 -27.00 -44.30 7.83
CA PRO A 67 -25.67 -44.52 8.38
C PRO A 67 -24.63 -43.70 7.61
N LEU A 68 -23.74 -43.04 8.35
CA LEU A 68 -22.53 -42.41 7.82
C LEU A 68 -21.66 -43.43 7.09
N LEU A 69 -21.29 -43.16 5.84
CA LEU A 69 -20.27 -43.93 5.13
C LEU A 69 -19.31 -43.00 4.38
N ASN A 70 -18.13 -42.88 4.98
CA ASN A 70 -16.90 -42.43 4.38
C ASN A 70 -16.61 -43.22 3.08
N GLY A 71 -16.23 -42.48 2.04
CA GLY A 71 -15.29 -42.87 0.99
C GLY A 71 -15.62 -44.09 0.15
N VAL A 72 -15.96 -43.90 -1.13
CA VAL A 72 -15.31 -44.57 -2.28
C VAL A 72 -15.48 -43.70 -3.53
N VAL A 73 -14.37 -43.59 -4.24
CA VAL A 73 -14.14 -43.00 -5.57
C VAL A 73 -15.24 -43.36 -6.57
N SER A 74 -15.77 -42.37 -7.30
CA SER A 74 -16.44 -42.64 -8.57
C SER A 74 -16.00 -41.60 -9.60
N GLU A 75 -15.35 -42.10 -10.65
CA GLU A 75 -14.90 -41.36 -11.82
C GLU A 75 -16.08 -40.59 -12.44
N GLY A 76 -15.97 -39.26 -12.47
CA GLY A 76 -16.92 -38.35 -13.10
C GLY A 76 -16.30 -37.74 -14.35
N PHE A 77 -16.84 -38.12 -15.50
CA PHE A 77 -16.55 -37.65 -16.85
C PHE A 77 -16.47 -36.11 -16.93
N SER A 78 -15.29 -35.56 -17.21
CA SER A 78 -15.11 -34.12 -17.46
C SER A 78 -15.41 -33.80 -18.92
N TYR A 79 -16.62 -33.31 -19.19
CA TYR A 79 -16.98 -32.77 -20.50
C TYR A 79 -16.54 -31.30 -20.57
N ASN A 80 -15.39 -31.04 -21.19
CA ASN A 80 -14.87 -29.69 -21.38
C ASN A 80 -15.31 -29.16 -22.76
N PRO A 81 -16.21 -28.17 -22.87
CA PRO A 81 -16.60 -27.62 -24.17
C PRO A 81 -15.41 -26.88 -24.81
N PRO A 82 -15.19 -27.00 -26.14
CA PRO A 82 -14.10 -26.33 -26.81
C PRO A 82 -14.39 -24.83 -26.88
N GLY A 83 -13.69 -24.03 -26.08
CA GLY A 83 -13.72 -22.57 -26.21
C GLY A 83 -13.68 -21.75 -24.92
N ILE A 84 -13.70 -22.36 -23.73
CA ILE A 84 -13.48 -21.64 -22.47
C ILE A 84 -12.09 -22.01 -21.95
N THR A 85 -11.10 -21.22 -22.33
CA THR A 85 -9.84 -21.19 -21.60
C THR A 85 -10.12 -20.55 -20.25
N ASP A 86 -9.92 -21.30 -19.17
CA ASP A 86 -9.92 -20.78 -17.82
C ASP A 86 -8.86 -19.67 -17.74
N PHE A 87 -9.31 -18.41 -17.72
CA PHE A 87 -8.44 -17.23 -17.68
C PHE A 87 -7.84 -16.99 -16.28
N CYS A 88 -8.19 -17.84 -15.31
CA CYS A 88 -7.76 -17.71 -13.93
C CYS A 88 -6.69 -18.75 -13.62
N LYS A 89 -5.43 -18.27 -13.59
CA LYS A 89 -4.18 -18.93 -13.16
C LYS A 89 -3.41 -19.63 -14.28
N GLU A 90 -2.60 -18.85 -14.99
CA GLU A 90 -1.32 -19.36 -15.46
C GLU A 90 -0.43 -19.79 -14.27
N PRO A 91 0.46 -20.78 -14.44
CA PRO A 91 1.33 -21.25 -13.36
C PRO A 91 2.44 -20.22 -13.06
N GLN A 92 2.14 -19.24 -12.21
CA GLN A 92 3.08 -18.20 -11.71
C GLN A 92 4.27 -18.76 -10.89
N SER A 93 4.24 -20.04 -10.51
CA SER A 93 5.17 -20.63 -9.54
C SER A 93 6.66 -20.59 -9.90
N VAL A 94 7.03 -20.58 -11.19
CA VAL A 94 8.45 -20.66 -11.62
C VAL A 94 9.11 -19.28 -11.67
N THR A 95 8.38 -18.25 -12.10
CA THR A 95 8.86 -16.85 -12.14
C THR A 95 9.00 -16.26 -10.74
N ASP A 96 8.09 -16.61 -9.83
CA ASP A 96 8.10 -16.13 -8.44
C ASP A 96 9.30 -16.67 -7.68
N HIS A 97 9.69 -17.93 -7.93
CA HIS A 97 10.83 -18.55 -7.25
C HIS A 97 12.18 -17.92 -7.66
N LEU A 98 12.30 -17.44 -8.91
CA LEU A 98 13.48 -16.72 -9.38
C LEU A 98 13.51 -15.29 -8.83
N ALA A 99 12.37 -14.59 -8.83
CA ALA A 99 12.26 -13.26 -8.23
C ALA A 99 12.56 -13.28 -6.72
N TRP A 100 12.03 -14.26 -6.00
CA TRP A 100 12.31 -14.48 -4.58
C TRP A 100 13.81 -14.71 -4.31
N LYS A 101 14.45 -15.60 -5.06
CA LYS A 101 15.90 -15.85 -4.92
C LYS A 101 16.73 -14.60 -5.17
N LYS A 102 16.36 -13.78 -6.17
CA LYS A 102 17.03 -12.51 -6.47
C LYS A 102 16.83 -11.48 -5.37
N LEU A 103 15.60 -11.34 -4.85
CA LEU A 103 15.29 -10.42 -3.75
C LEU A 103 16.05 -10.82 -2.48
N VAL A 104 16.05 -12.10 -2.10
CA VAL A 104 16.80 -12.59 -0.93
C VAL A 104 18.30 -12.37 -1.09
N ALA A 105 18.87 -12.62 -2.28
CA ALA A 105 20.27 -12.35 -2.56
C ALA A 105 20.61 -10.86 -2.42
N ALA A 106 19.78 -9.97 -2.99
CA ALA A 106 19.97 -8.51 -2.89
C ALA A 106 19.87 -8.02 -1.44
N THR A 107 18.85 -8.46 -0.69
CA THR A 107 18.69 -8.10 0.73
C THR A 107 19.87 -8.59 1.57
N THR A 108 20.38 -9.80 1.31
CA THR A 108 21.54 -10.34 2.04
C THR A 108 22.81 -9.52 1.76
N MET A 109 23.04 -9.13 0.51
CA MET A 109 24.15 -8.25 0.14
C MET A 109 24.03 -6.87 0.80
N CYS A 110 22.83 -6.29 0.79
CA CYS A 110 22.52 -5.01 1.44
C CYS A 110 22.82 -5.05 2.94
N LEU A 111 22.39 -6.11 3.66
CA LEU A 111 22.66 -6.26 5.10
C LEU A 111 24.15 -6.36 5.42
N ILE A 112 24.92 -7.11 4.63
CA ILE A 112 26.37 -7.20 4.81
C ILE A 112 27.03 -5.84 4.57
N PHE A 113 26.61 -5.16 3.50
CA PHE A 113 27.14 -3.86 3.14
C PHE A 113 26.83 -2.78 4.18
N MET A 114 25.61 -2.75 4.73
CA MET A 114 25.22 -1.88 5.83
C MET A 114 26.19 -1.97 7.02
N VAL A 115 26.64 -3.17 7.38
CA VAL A 115 27.64 -3.34 8.47
C VAL A 115 28.99 -2.75 8.08
N ILE A 116 29.43 -2.96 6.83
CA ILE A 116 30.67 -2.38 6.30
C ILE A 116 30.61 -0.86 6.32
N GLU A 117 29.49 -0.25 5.92
CA GLU A 117 29.32 1.20 5.93
C GLU A 117 29.21 1.77 7.33
N LEU A 118 28.55 1.08 8.25
CA LEU A 118 28.43 1.54 9.63
C LEU A 118 29.81 1.60 10.31
N VAL A 119 30.59 0.52 10.18
CA VAL A 119 31.96 0.45 10.70
C VAL A 119 32.87 1.41 9.93
N GLY A 120 32.74 1.45 8.61
CA GLY A 120 33.52 2.29 7.71
C GLY A 120 33.31 3.78 7.94
N GLY A 121 32.06 4.21 8.16
CA GLY A 121 31.69 5.59 8.47
C GLY A 121 32.20 6.02 9.84
N TYR A 122 32.12 5.12 10.84
CA TYR A 122 32.71 5.37 12.17
C TYR A 122 34.24 5.52 12.09
N VAL A 123 34.93 4.61 11.40
CA VAL A 123 36.38 4.68 11.20
C VAL A 123 36.79 5.89 10.35
N ALA A 124 35.98 6.27 9.36
CA ALA A 124 36.23 7.44 8.53
C ALA A 124 35.97 8.77 9.26
N GLY A 125 35.16 8.75 10.32
CA GLY A 125 34.67 9.97 10.97
C GLY A 125 33.74 10.79 10.05
N SER A 126 33.12 10.18 9.03
CA SER A 126 32.31 10.88 8.01
C SER A 126 30.82 10.76 8.29
N LEU A 127 30.12 11.90 8.42
CA LEU A 127 28.65 11.87 8.57
C LEU A 127 27.96 11.41 7.30
N ALA A 128 28.54 11.68 6.13
CA ALA A 128 27.93 11.29 4.86
C ALA A 128 27.85 9.76 4.72
N VAL A 129 28.93 9.05 5.06
CA VAL A 129 28.94 7.57 5.07
C VAL A 129 28.01 7.03 6.17
N MET A 130 28.02 7.65 7.36
CA MET A 130 27.12 7.23 8.45
C MET A 130 25.64 7.42 8.09
N THR A 131 25.31 8.43 7.29
CA THR A 131 23.95 8.70 6.80
C THR A 131 23.46 7.55 5.92
N ASP A 132 24.30 7.07 5.00
CA ASP A 132 24.00 5.92 4.14
C ASP A 132 23.72 4.66 4.97
N ALA A 133 24.65 4.31 5.86
CA ALA A 133 24.52 3.16 6.74
C ALA A 133 23.25 3.20 7.61
N ALA A 134 22.92 4.38 8.16
CA ALA A 134 21.77 4.54 9.03
C ALA A 134 20.43 4.52 8.26
N HIS A 135 20.43 4.94 7.00
CA HIS A 135 19.27 4.79 6.12
C HIS A 135 19.01 3.32 5.79
N LEU A 136 20.05 2.57 5.39
CA LEU A 136 19.93 1.12 5.17
C LEU A 136 19.43 0.39 6.43
N LEU A 137 19.89 0.80 7.61
CA LEU A 137 19.40 0.27 8.88
C LEU A 137 17.91 0.61 9.10
N SER A 138 17.49 1.83 8.79
CA SER A 138 16.10 2.26 8.93
C SER A 138 15.17 1.50 7.98
N ASP A 139 15.63 1.15 6.78
CA ASP A 139 14.89 0.31 5.85
C ASP A 139 14.72 -1.12 6.39
N CYS A 140 15.77 -1.67 7.00
CA CYS A 140 15.69 -2.96 7.69
C CYS A 140 14.66 -2.93 8.84
N VAL A 141 14.67 -1.87 9.66
CA VAL A 141 13.66 -1.66 10.71
C VAL A 141 12.27 -1.50 10.10
N GLY A 142 12.14 -0.78 8.98
CA GLY A 142 10.90 -0.59 8.25
C GLY A 142 10.32 -1.92 7.75
N PHE A 143 11.15 -2.85 7.28
CA PHE A 143 10.70 -4.21 6.93
C PHE A 143 10.18 -4.98 8.14
N LEU A 144 10.85 -4.89 9.30
CA LEU A 144 10.37 -5.53 10.53
C LEU A 144 9.02 -4.95 10.97
N VAL A 145 8.87 -3.62 10.91
CA VAL A 145 7.61 -2.92 11.19
C VAL A 145 6.53 -3.35 10.20
N GLY A 146 6.87 -3.46 8.91
CA GLY A 146 5.96 -3.92 7.86
C GLY A 146 5.48 -5.36 8.07
N LEU A 147 6.39 -6.28 8.39
CA LEU A 147 6.04 -7.67 8.73
C LEU A 147 5.10 -7.75 9.94
N PHE A 148 5.38 -6.94 10.96
CA PHE A 148 4.51 -6.84 12.13
C PHE A 148 3.14 -6.24 11.77
N ALA A 149 3.09 -5.23 10.91
CA ALA A 149 1.86 -4.61 10.45
C ALA A 149 0.98 -5.58 9.64
N VAL A 150 1.58 -6.39 8.76
CA VAL A 150 0.89 -7.46 8.02
C VAL A 150 0.37 -8.55 8.96
N TRP A 151 1.15 -8.91 9.99
CA TRP A 151 0.69 -9.88 10.99
C TRP A 151 -0.52 -9.35 11.78
N ILE A 152 -0.56 -8.05 12.08
CA ILE A 152 -1.71 -7.40 12.71
C ILE A 152 -2.90 -7.31 11.75
N SER A 153 -2.68 -6.97 10.47
CA SER A 153 -3.76 -6.78 9.50
C SER A 153 -4.52 -8.08 9.19
N GLY A 154 -3.87 -9.23 9.34
CA GLY A 154 -4.48 -10.56 9.20
C GLY A 154 -5.34 -11.03 10.38
N GLN A 155 -5.42 -10.25 11.48
CA GLN A 155 -6.25 -10.61 12.64
C GLN A 155 -7.75 -10.41 12.36
N PRO A 156 -8.64 -11.24 12.96
CA PRO A 156 -10.08 -11.11 12.75
C PRO A 156 -10.64 -9.78 13.31
N PRO A 157 -11.71 -9.23 12.72
CA PRO A 157 -12.39 -8.04 13.24
C PRO A 157 -12.91 -8.23 14.66
N ASN A 158 -13.01 -7.14 15.42
CA ASN A 158 -13.61 -7.14 16.76
C ASN A 158 -14.63 -6.02 16.93
N ASN A 159 -15.36 -6.01 18.05
CA ASN A 159 -16.43 -5.03 18.30
C ASN A 159 -15.96 -3.56 18.33
N ARG A 160 -14.66 -3.31 18.47
CA ARG A 160 -14.07 -1.96 18.43
C ARG A 160 -13.57 -1.57 17.04
N PHE A 161 -13.09 -2.55 16.27
CA PHE A 161 -12.59 -2.40 14.90
C PHE A 161 -13.45 -3.27 13.96
N THR A 162 -14.62 -2.73 13.59
CA THR A 162 -15.64 -3.42 12.80
C THR A 162 -15.18 -3.79 11.39
N PHE A 163 -14.27 -3.00 10.82
CA PHE A 163 -13.65 -3.26 9.51
C PHE A 163 -12.33 -4.05 9.61
N GLY A 164 -11.95 -4.52 10.79
CA GLY A 164 -10.67 -5.22 11.01
C GLY A 164 -9.47 -4.29 11.09
N TYR A 165 -8.28 -4.88 11.00
CA TYR A 165 -6.99 -4.20 11.21
C TYR A 165 -6.25 -3.84 9.92
N HIS A 166 -6.92 -3.82 8.76
CA HIS A 166 -6.29 -3.60 7.46
C HIS A 166 -5.50 -2.29 7.35
N ARG A 167 -5.98 -1.21 7.98
CA ARG A 167 -5.27 0.08 8.01
C ARG A 167 -3.95 0.05 8.81
N ALA A 168 -3.67 -1.01 9.57
CA ALA A 168 -2.42 -1.18 10.30
C ALA A 168 -1.20 -1.23 9.35
N GLU A 169 -1.36 -1.76 8.13
CA GLU A 169 -0.31 -1.77 7.10
C GLU A 169 0.13 -0.35 6.74
N VAL A 170 -0.84 0.53 6.46
CA VAL A 170 -0.61 1.94 6.13
C VAL A 170 0.04 2.68 7.31
N LEU A 171 -0.42 2.41 8.53
CA LEU A 171 0.17 3.00 9.74
C LEU A 171 1.62 2.53 9.96
N GLY A 172 1.93 1.26 9.68
CA GLY A 172 3.29 0.73 9.72
C GLY A 172 4.22 1.38 8.70
N ALA A 173 3.73 1.59 7.47
CA ALA A 173 4.47 2.33 6.43
C ALA A 173 4.76 3.78 6.85
N LEU A 174 3.77 4.48 7.41
CA LEU A 174 3.94 5.85 7.92
C LEU A 174 4.91 5.94 9.09
N LEU A 175 4.86 4.97 10.01
CA LEU A 175 5.82 4.88 11.12
C LEU A 175 7.25 4.72 10.59
N SER A 176 7.45 3.86 9.59
CA SER A 176 8.75 3.63 8.97
C SER A 176 9.30 4.91 8.32
N ILE A 177 8.47 5.62 7.55
CA ILE A 177 8.86 6.92 6.94
C ILE A 177 9.16 7.97 8.02
N SER A 178 8.39 7.98 9.11
CA SER A 178 8.61 8.92 10.22
C SER A 178 9.97 8.71 10.88
N VAL A 179 10.38 7.45 11.06
CA VAL A 179 11.72 7.11 11.57
C VAL A 179 12.81 7.63 10.62
N ILE A 180 12.67 7.42 9.31
CA ILE A 180 13.62 7.93 8.30
C ILE A 180 13.73 9.45 8.40
N TRP A 181 12.61 10.18 8.49
CA TRP A 181 12.60 11.65 8.55
C TRP A 181 13.22 12.19 9.85
N ILE A 182 12.97 11.53 10.99
CA ILE A 182 13.61 11.89 12.26
C ILE A 182 15.12 11.70 12.15
N LEU A 183 15.56 10.57 11.60
CA LEU A 183 16.97 10.28 11.39
C LEU A 183 17.64 11.29 10.45
N THR A 184 17.00 11.62 9.32
CA THR A 184 17.46 12.68 8.41
C THR A 184 17.60 14.02 9.12
N GLY A 185 16.62 14.39 9.96
CA GLY A 185 16.69 15.61 10.77
C GLY A 185 17.88 15.63 11.73
N ILE A 186 18.20 14.50 12.36
CA ILE A 186 19.38 14.35 13.23
C ILE A 186 20.66 14.53 12.42
N PHE A 187 20.79 13.90 11.24
CA PHE A 187 22.00 14.06 10.42
C PHE A 187 22.17 15.48 9.87
N ILE A 188 21.09 16.15 9.48
CA ILE A 188 21.12 17.57 9.10
C ILE A 188 21.62 18.41 10.28
N TYR A 189 21.10 18.17 11.49
CA TYR A 189 21.55 18.87 12.68
C TYR A 189 23.05 18.65 12.96
N LEU A 190 23.53 17.40 12.91
CA LEU A 190 24.94 17.07 13.10
C LEU A 190 25.84 17.67 12.01
N ALA A 191 25.37 17.74 10.76
CA ALA A 191 26.10 18.38 9.67
C ALA A 191 26.20 19.90 9.85
N VAL A 192 25.12 20.56 10.29
CA VAL A 192 25.16 21.99 10.67
C VAL A 192 26.11 22.21 11.83
N GLU A 193 26.08 21.36 12.86
CA GLU A 193 26.98 21.45 14.00
C GLU A 193 28.46 21.36 13.57
N ARG A 194 28.80 20.44 12.65
CA ARG A 194 30.14 20.35 12.08
C ARG A 194 30.56 21.61 11.31
N LEU A 195 29.66 22.22 10.55
CA LEU A 195 29.94 23.47 9.84
C LEU A 195 30.20 24.66 10.78
N VAL A 196 29.52 24.70 11.93
CA VAL A 196 29.65 25.80 12.90
C VAL A 196 30.88 25.63 13.79
N LYS A 197 31.15 24.40 14.25
CA LYS A 197 32.25 24.12 15.20
C LYS A 197 33.61 23.93 14.51
N ASP A 198 33.62 23.48 13.25
CA ASP A 198 34.82 23.17 12.44
C ASP A 198 35.86 22.24 13.12
N ASP A 199 35.46 21.55 14.18
CA ASP A 199 36.29 20.64 14.97
C ASP A 199 35.94 19.19 14.66
N PHE A 200 36.42 18.71 13.51
CA PHE A 200 36.29 17.33 13.09
C PHE A 200 37.47 16.93 12.21
N GLU A 201 37.84 15.65 12.28
CA GLU A 201 38.82 15.02 11.42
C GLU A 201 38.14 13.94 10.59
N ILE A 202 38.56 13.82 9.33
CA ILE A 202 38.02 12.82 8.40
C ILE A 202 39.19 12.02 7.83
N HIS A 203 39.13 10.72 8.03
CA HIS A 203 40.05 9.79 7.38
C HIS A 203 39.58 9.54 5.95
N ALA A 204 40.00 10.42 5.03
CA ALA A 204 39.58 10.40 3.63
C ALA A 204 39.88 9.07 2.92
N ASP A 205 40.95 8.37 3.32
CA ASP A 205 41.27 7.05 2.77
C ASP A 205 40.22 5.99 3.13
N ALA A 206 39.76 5.97 4.38
CA ALA A 206 38.70 5.06 4.80
C ALA A 206 37.37 5.41 4.10
N MET A 207 37.03 6.71 4.04
CA MET A 207 35.85 7.20 3.34
C MET A 207 35.85 6.80 1.85
N LEU A 208 37.00 6.90 1.18
CA LEU A 208 37.16 6.56 -0.24
C LEU A 208 37.05 5.05 -0.46
N ILE A 209 37.67 4.23 0.39
CA ILE A 209 37.59 2.76 0.28
C ILE A 209 36.13 2.30 0.46
N VAL A 210 35.44 2.80 1.49
CA VAL A 210 34.06 2.39 1.79
C VAL A 210 33.11 2.79 0.66
N SER A 211 33.19 4.03 0.19
CA SER A 211 32.35 4.51 -0.92
C SER A 211 32.65 3.80 -2.25
N ALA A 212 33.91 3.46 -2.53
CA ALA A 212 34.27 2.66 -3.70
C ALA A 212 33.66 1.24 -3.64
N ILE A 213 33.73 0.59 -2.47
CA ILE A 213 33.08 -0.70 -2.24
C ILE A 213 31.57 -0.58 -2.44
N GLY A 214 30.96 0.50 -1.95
CA GLY A 214 29.53 0.77 -2.12
C GLY A 214 29.09 0.90 -3.57
N ILE A 215 29.82 1.66 -4.38
CA ILE A 215 29.53 1.77 -5.81
C ILE A 215 29.58 0.38 -6.48
N VAL A 216 30.60 -0.42 -6.17
CA VAL A 216 30.75 -1.77 -6.74
C VAL A 216 29.59 -2.67 -6.32
N ILE A 217 29.22 -2.68 -5.04
CA ILE A 217 28.11 -3.49 -4.52
C ILE A 217 26.78 -3.04 -5.12
N ASN A 218 26.51 -1.73 -5.19
CA ASN A 218 25.31 -1.18 -5.81
C ASN A 218 25.23 -1.52 -7.31
N MET A 219 26.36 -1.50 -8.03
CA MET A 219 26.42 -1.92 -9.43
C MET A 219 26.15 -3.42 -9.60
N ILE A 220 26.67 -4.27 -8.69
CA ILE A 220 26.38 -5.71 -8.67
C ILE A 220 24.90 -5.94 -8.36
N MET A 221 24.33 -5.29 -7.35
CA MET A 221 22.90 -5.41 -7.00
C MET A 221 22.01 -4.99 -8.17
N GLY A 222 22.33 -3.85 -8.81
CA GLY A 222 21.61 -3.39 -9.99
C GLY A 222 21.70 -4.38 -11.16
N SER A 223 22.86 -4.99 -11.37
CA SER A 223 23.09 -6.00 -12.41
C SER A 223 22.37 -7.32 -12.13
N VAL A 224 22.35 -7.79 -10.87
CA VAL A 224 21.61 -9.00 -10.47
C VAL A 224 20.10 -8.82 -10.67
N LEU A 225 19.61 -7.59 -10.45
CA LEU A 225 18.20 -7.26 -10.59
C LEU A 225 17.80 -7.10 -12.07
N HIS A 226 18.65 -6.53 -12.92
CA HIS A 226 18.39 -6.34 -14.37
C HIS A 226 18.81 -7.52 -15.27
N GLY A 227 19.79 -8.32 -14.86
CA GLY A 227 20.47 -9.34 -15.68
C GLY A 227 19.66 -10.60 -16.03
N GLY A 228 18.33 -10.57 -15.92
CA GLY A 228 17.46 -11.71 -16.27
C GLY A 228 16.90 -11.68 -17.70
N GLY A 229 17.09 -10.59 -18.46
CA GLY A 229 16.43 -10.37 -19.76
C GLY A 229 17.23 -10.79 -20.99
N HIS A 230 18.41 -11.41 -20.85
CA HIS A 230 19.22 -11.85 -21.99
C HIS A 230 19.18 -13.37 -22.15
N SER A 231 17.97 -13.91 -22.30
CA SER A 231 17.81 -15.18 -23.02
C SER A 231 18.04 -14.90 -24.51
N HIS A 232 19.16 -15.41 -25.03
CA HIS A 232 19.39 -15.56 -26.46
C HIS A 232 18.35 -16.54 -27.04
N SER A 233 17.12 -16.07 -27.25
CA SER A 233 16.13 -16.78 -28.03
C SER A 233 16.48 -16.61 -29.50
N ARG A 234 17.35 -17.50 -29.98
CA ARG A 234 17.55 -17.76 -31.40
C ARG A 234 16.32 -18.54 -31.89
N ASP A 235 15.18 -17.88 -32.03
CA ASP A 235 14.05 -18.37 -32.85
C ASP A 235 13.04 -17.24 -33.11
N GLY A 236 12.92 -16.86 -34.38
CA GLY A 236 12.09 -15.76 -34.85
C GLY A 236 10.59 -16.08 -34.85
N ARG A 237 9.94 -15.94 -33.70
CA ARG A 237 8.47 -15.84 -33.62
C ARG A 237 8.08 -14.64 -32.76
N PRO A 238 7.26 -13.69 -33.27
CA PRO A 238 6.79 -12.56 -32.49
C PRO A 238 5.67 -13.06 -31.57
N THR A 239 6.00 -13.46 -30.35
CA THR A 239 4.99 -13.72 -29.33
C THR A 239 4.51 -12.39 -28.75
N ALA A 240 3.20 -12.23 -28.76
CA ALA A 240 2.46 -11.06 -28.34
C ALA A 240 2.86 -10.58 -26.93
N ARG A 241 3.06 -9.26 -26.82
CA ARG A 241 2.77 -8.39 -25.67
C ARG A 241 2.54 -9.13 -24.32
N GLY A 242 3.62 -9.57 -23.69
CA GLY A 242 3.65 -9.84 -22.25
C GLY A 242 3.69 -8.52 -21.50
N THR A 243 2.53 -7.92 -21.25
CA THR A 243 2.42 -6.69 -20.45
C THR A 243 2.67 -7.00 -18.97
N GLY A 244 3.92 -6.87 -18.54
CA GLY A 244 4.25 -5.83 -17.57
C GLY A 244 3.84 -6.03 -16.11
N ALA A 245 3.61 -7.26 -15.65
CA ALA A 245 3.81 -7.60 -14.24
C ALA A 245 5.30 -7.75 -13.92
N ASP A 246 6.14 -6.84 -14.45
CA ASP A 246 7.46 -6.59 -13.87
C ASP A 246 7.21 -6.24 -12.41
N ASN A 247 7.48 -7.22 -11.55
CA ASN A 247 7.17 -7.23 -10.13
C ASN A 247 7.31 -5.83 -9.53
N ILE A 248 6.22 -5.28 -8.99
CA ILE A 248 6.23 -3.95 -8.34
C ILE A 248 7.36 -3.91 -7.30
N ASN A 249 7.61 -5.03 -6.61
CA ASN A 249 8.71 -5.21 -5.67
C ASN A 249 10.10 -5.12 -6.34
N VAL A 250 10.27 -5.64 -7.56
CA VAL A 250 11.52 -5.50 -8.32
C VAL A 250 11.69 -4.06 -8.80
N LYS A 251 10.63 -3.40 -9.27
CA LYS A 251 10.68 -1.97 -9.64
C LYS A 251 11.04 -1.09 -8.44
N ALA A 252 10.44 -1.36 -7.28
CA ALA A 252 10.78 -0.69 -6.02
C ALA A 252 12.25 -0.92 -5.63
N ALA A 253 12.72 -2.17 -5.70
CA ALA A 253 14.13 -2.51 -5.44
C ALA A 253 15.10 -1.84 -6.43
N VAL A 254 14.74 -1.70 -7.71
CA VAL A 254 15.57 -0.97 -8.71
C VAL A 254 15.67 0.51 -8.35
N ILE A 255 14.55 1.15 -8.01
CA ILE A 255 14.53 2.58 -7.64
C ILE A 255 15.36 2.81 -6.37
N HIS A 256 15.28 1.89 -5.40
CA HIS A 256 16.09 1.94 -4.18
C HIS A 256 17.59 1.83 -4.47
N VAL A 257 18.02 0.81 -5.20
CA VAL A 257 19.43 0.64 -5.60
C VAL A 257 19.96 1.83 -6.40
N LEU A 258 19.12 2.46 -7.22
CA LEU A 258 19.50 3.67 -7.95
C LEU A 258 19.75 4.86 -7.00
N GLY A 259 18.95 4.99 -5.94
CA GLY A 259 19.15 5.97 -4.87
C GLY A 259 20.49 5.77 -4.17
N ASP A 260 20.77 4.54 -3.74
CA ASP A 260 22.03 4.18 -3.07
C ASP A 260 23.25 4.40 -3.99
N LEU A 261 23.10 4.14 -5.29
CA LEU A 261 24.16 4.41 -6.26
C LEU A 261 24.47 5.90 -6.39
N ILE A 262 23.43 6.75 -6.42
CA ILE A 262 23.60 8.22 -6.45
C ILE A 262 24.30 8.69 -5.18
N GLN A 263 23.89 8.16 -4.02
CA GLN A 263 24.45 8.51 -2.73
C GLN A 263 25.92 8.07 -2.60
N SER A 264 26.21 6.80 -2.82
CA SER A 264 27.59 6.25 -2.81
C SER A 264 28.52 6.97 -3.80
N THR A 265 28.02 7.37 -4.97
CA THR A 265 28.80 8.19 -5.93
C THR A 265 29.08 9.59 -5.39
N GLY A 266 28.10 10.24 -4.77
CA GLY A 266 28.27 11.55 -4.12
C GLY A 266 29.32 11.51 -2.99
N VAL A 267 29.27 10.47 -2.16
CA VAL A 267 30.25 10.22 -1.10
C VAL A 267 31.63 9.95 -1.69
N PHE A 268 31.74 9.14 -2.75
CA PHE A 268 33.01 8.86 -3.41
C PHE A 268 33.67 10.12 -3.98
N ILE A 269 32.91 10.96 -4.68
CA ILE A 269 33.40 12.24 -5.20
C ILE A 269 33.87 13.14 -4.05
N SER A 270 33.10 13.18 -2.96
CA SER A 270 33.45 13.96 -1.77
C SER A 270 34.76 13.48 -1.13
N ALA A 271 34.91 12.16 -0.97
CA ALA A 271 36.13 11.54 -0.45
C ALA A 271 37.34 11.82 -1.34
N LEU A 272 37.17 11.79 -2.66
CA LEU A 272 38.23 12.10 -3.62
C LEU A 272 38.69 13.57 -3.48
N ILE A 273 37.75 14.51 -3.35
CA ILE A 273 38.11 15.93 -3.19
C ILE A 273 38.82 16.17 -1.85
N ILE A 274 38.31 15.59 -0.75
CA ILE A 274 38.95 15.70 0.58
C ILE A 274 40.36 15.08 0.55
N LYS A 275 40.55 13.96 -0.18
CA LYS A 275 41.88 13.33 -0.33
C LYS A 275 42.86 14.19 -1.12
N LEU A 276 42.41 14.84 -2.19
CA LEU A 276 43.26 15.72 -3.01
C LEU A 276 43.55 17.06 -2.32
N TYR A 277 42.59 17.56 -1.54
CA TYR A 277 42.66 18.83 -0.82
C TYR A 277 42.22 18.65 0.64
N PRO A 278 43.12 18.16 1.53
CA PRO A 278 42.78 17.90 2.93
C PRO A 278 42.26 19.11 3.72
N SER A 279 42.54 20.33 3.25
CA SER A 279 42.01 21.58 3.81
C SER A 279 40.50 21.77 3.59
N THR A 280 39.87 20.97 2.73
CA THR A 280 38.45 21.11 2.34
C THR A 280 37.54 20.07 3.02
N LYS A 281 37.79 19.76 4.30
CA LYS A 281 36.97 18.82 5.10
C LYS A 281 35.48 19.21 5.22
N ILE A 282 35.15 20.49 5.02
CA ILE A 282 33.76 21.02 4.96
C ILE A 282 32.89 20.35 3.88
N ILE A 283 33.49 19.68 2.90
CA ILE A 283 32.76 18.96 1.85
C ILE A 283 31.90 17.82 2.44
N ASP A 284 32.31 17.18 3.54
CA ASP A 284 31.56 16.09 4.15
C ASP A 284 30.17 16.52 4.67
N PRO A 285 30.03 17.63 5.43
CA PRO A 285 28.72 18.20 5.74
C PRO A 285 27.85 18.53 4.51
N TRP A 286 28.42 19.09 3.44
CA TRP A 286 27.67 19.36 2.21
C TRP A 286 27.21 18.09 1.51
N CYS A 287 28.05 17.06 1.50
CA CYS A 287 27.69 15.74 1.01
C CYS A 287 26.57 15.13 1.86
N THR A 288 26.63 15.28 3.18
CA THR A 288 25.59 14.83 4.11
C THR A 288 24.24 15.47 3.80
N PHE A 289 24.21 16.79 3.55
CA PHE A 289 22.97 17.47 3.13
C PHE A 289 22.45 16.96 1.79
N PHE A 290 23.34 16.70 0.83
CA PHE A 290 22.97 16.11 -0.45
C PHE A 290 22.32 14.72 -0.25
N CYS A 291 22.94 13.85 0.55
CA CYS A 291 22.39 12.52 0.86
C CYS A 291 21.01 12.63 1.51
N CYS A 292 20.88 13.50 2.52
CA CYS A 292 19.61 13.78 3.19
C CYS A 292 18.52 14.26 2.21
N LEU A 293 18.87 15.14 1.27
CA LEU A 293 17.94 15.65 0.26
C LEU A 293 17.46 14.53 -0.68
N VAL A 294 18.37 13.68 -1.15
CA VAL A 294 18.03 12.53 -2.01
C VAL A 294 17.04 11.60 -1.30
N VAL A 295 17.31 11.28 -0.02
CA VAL A 295 16.43 10.44 0.80
C VAL A 295 15.05 11.08 0.98
N MET A 296 14.99 12.38 1.30
CA MET A 296 13.71 13.07 1.42
C MET A 296 12.90 13.00 0.12
N ILE A 297 13.52 13.27 -1.05
CA ILE A 297 12.83 13.22 -2.34
C ILE A 297 12.29 11.81 -2.64
N SER A 298 13.08 10.77 -2.33
CA SER A 298 12.68 9.38 -2.58
C SER A 298 11.47 8.91 -1.75
N THR A 299 11.28 9.47 -0.55
CA THR A 299 10.22 9.05 0.38
C THR A 299 8.88 9.79 0.18
N VAL A 300 8.87 10.96 -0.46
CA VAL A 300 7.64 11.76 -0.70
C VAL A 300 6.54 10.98 -1.42
N PRO A 301 6.80 10.20 -2.49
CA PRO A 301 5.74 9.45 -3.17
C PRO A 301 5.04 8.44 -2.26
N VAL A 302 5.80 7.71 -1.45
CA VAL A 302 5.29 6.67 -0.53
C VAL A 302 4.50 7.32 0.61
N LEU A 303 5.00 8.44 1.14
CA LEU A 303 4.29 9.23 2.14
C LEU A 303 2.95 9.71 1.62
N ARG A 304 2.93 10.27 0.40
CA ARG A 304 1.70 10.79 -0.22
C ARG A 304 0.66 9.69 -0.42
N GLN A 305 1.08 8.53 -0.91
CA GLN A 305 0.19 7.37 -1.07
C GLN A 305 -0.41 6.93 0.26
N SER A 306 0.42 6.80 1.30
CA SER A 306 -0.04 6.38 2.63
C SER A 306 -1.03 7.38 3.24
N VAL A 307 -0.76 8.68 3.09
CA VAL A 307 -1.66 9.75 3.54
C VAL A 307 -2.98 9.73 2.77
N TRP A 308 -2.96 9.50 1.45
CA TRP A 308 -4.19 9.41 0.65
C TRP A 308 -5.10 8.26 1.08
N VAL A 309 -4.53 7.09 1.42
CA VAL A 309 -5.32 5.96 1.94
C VAL A 309 -5.94 6.31 3.29
N LEU A 310 -5.19 6.97 4.19
CA LEU A 310 -5.74 7.41 5.48
C LEU A 310 -6.81 8.49 5.36
N LEU A 311 -6.71 9.36 4.37
CA LEU A 311 -7.70 10.40 4.07
C LEU A 311 -8.90 9.89 3.28
N GLU A 312 -9.03 8.56 3.12
CA GLU A 312 -10.14 7.93 2.41
C GLU A 312 -10.27 8.44 0.96
N SER A 313 -9.12 8.71 0.34
CA SER A 313 -9.05 9.16 -1.05
C SER A 313 -9.61 8.08 -1.98
N PHE A 314 -10.19 8.56 -3.08
CA PHE A 314 -10.66 7.70 -4.15
C PHE A 314 -9.50 6.86 -4.74
N PRO A 315 -9.68 5.55 -4.97
CA PRO A 315 -8.62 4.69 -5.49
C PRO A 315 -8.12 5.17 -6.87
N PRO A 316 -6.80 5.30 -7.09
CA PRO A 316 -6.25 5.87 -8.32
C PRO A 316 -6.41 4.98 -9.55
N ASP A 317 -6.69 3.69 -9.35
CA ASP A 317 -6.92 2.65 -10.35
C ASP A 317 -8.37 2.61 -10.86
N MET A 318 -9.26 3.41 -10.27
CA MET A 318 -10.65 3.52 -10.68
C MET A 318 -10.95 4.89 -11.29
N ASP A 319 -11.94 4.95 -12.19
CA ASP A 319 -12.53 6.20 -12.66
C ASP A 319 -13.91 6.36 -12.01
N TYR A 320 -14.05 7.42 -11.22
CA TYR A 320 -15.30 7.79 -10.57
C TYR A 320 -16.48 7.87 -11.56
N ARG A 321 -16.26 8.44 -12.75
CA ARG A 321 -17.31 8.61 -13.77
C ARG A 321 -17.74 7.28 -14.36
N LEU A 322 -16.80 6.37 -14.62
CA LEU A 322 -17.12 5.04 -15.13
C LEU A 322 -17.89 4.23 -14.08
N LEU A 323 -17.49 4.31 -12.82
CA LEU A 323 -18.20 3.65 -11.72
C LEU A 323 -19.63 4.19 -11.58
N TYR A 324 -19.78 5.51 -11.55
CA TYR A 324 -21.09 6.16 -11.50
C TYR A 324 -21.98 5.72 -12.67
N MET A 325 -21.48 5.82 -13.90
CA MET A 325 -22.24 5.44 -15.11
C MET A 325 -22.63 3.97 -15.12
N SER A 326 -21.77 3.10 -14.58
CA SER A 326 -22.06 1.66 -14.49
C SER A 326 -23.17 1.39 -13.48
N LEU A 327 -23.15 2.06 -12.32
CA LEU A 327 -24.21 1.96 -11.31
C LEU A 327 -25.55 2.52 -11.82
N SER A 328 -25.52 3.67 -12.51
CA SER A 328 -26.74 4.29 -13.07
C SER A 328 -27.39 3.48 -14.21
N ARG A 329 -26.67 2.52 -14.82
CA ARG A 329 -27.19 1.68 -15.91
C ARG A 329 -27.87 0.40 -15.42
N LEU A 330 -27.78 0.08 -14.14
CA LEU A 330 -28.43 -1.11 -13.57
C LEU A 330 -29.96 -0.94 -13.61
N GLU A 331 -30.65 -2.00 -13.99
CA GLU A 331 -32.11 -2.00 -14.09
C GLU A 331 -32.74 -1.71 -12.71
N GLY A 332 -33.66 -0.75 -12.65
CA GLY A 332 -34.31 -0.32 -11.40
C GLY A 332 -33.60 0.82 -10.66
N VAL A 333 -32.40 1.23 -11.04
CA VAL A 333 -31.74 2.42 -10.48
C VAL A 333 -32.28 3.69 -11.14
N GLN A 334 -32.85 4.60 -10.35
CA GLN A 334 -33.35 5.90 -10.84
C GLN A 334 -32.26 6.98 -10.83
N ASP A 335 -31.44 7.03 -9.77
CA ASP A 335 -30.32 7.95 -9.63
C ASP A 335 -29.31 7.43 -8.57
N VAL A 336 -28.06 7.89 -8.64
CA VAL A 336 -26.99 7.53 -7.68
C VAL A 336 -26.54 8.79 -6.93
N HIS A 337 -26.99 8.97 -5.70
CA HIS A 337 -26.58 10.11 -4.87
C HIS A 337 -25.51 9.72 -3.83
N SER A 338 -24.62 10.66 -3.50
CA SER A 338 -23.61 10.52 -2.43
C SER A 338 -22.75 9.25 -2.53
N LEU A 339 -22.14 9.02 -3.69
CA LEU A 339 -21.20 7.91 -3.89
C LEU A 339 -19.87 8.22 -3.18
N HIS A 340 -19.59 7.49 -2.11
CA HIS A 340 -18.32 7.54 -1.37
C HIS A 340 -17.59 6.21 -1.54
N VAL A 341 -16.35 6.25 -2.03
CA VAL A 341 -15.53 5.08 -2.31
C VAL A 341 -14.12 5.36 -1.82
N TRP A 342 -13.56 4.43 -1.05
CA TRP A 342 -12.21 4.50 -0.51
C TRP A 342 -11.55 3.12 -0.54
N ALA A 343 -10.21 3.12 -0.51
CA ALA A 343 -9.42 1.91 -0.33
C ALA A 343 -9.02 1.71 1.15
N LEU A 344 -8.78 0.46 1.55
CA LEU A 344 -8.33 0.10 2.91
C LEU A 344 -6.80 0.02 3.04
N THR A 345 -6.08 -0.14 1.94
CA THR A 345 -4.62 -0.36 1.86
C THR A 345 -4.05 0.27 0.61
#